data_AF-A0A078JVX3-F1
#
_entry.id   AF-A0A078JVX3-F1
#
_cell.length_a   1.000
_cell.length_b   1.000
_cell.length_c   1.000
_cell.angle_alpha   90.00
_cell.angle_beta   90.00
_cell.angle_gamma   90.00
#
_symmetry.space_group_name_H-M   'P 1'
#
loop_
_entity.id
_entity.type
_entity.pdbx_description
1 polymer ?
#
loop_
_entity_poly.entity_id
_entity_poly.type
_entity_poly.pdbx_seq_one_letter_code
_entity_poly.pdbx_strand_id
1 'polypeptide(L)'
;MYELSGFDVTKSNNRFKLGFSAVAIRLNKFTKMVEVHAVSNLIPTEMFRFRSVDQLMSLANTNVELPDIIGEVSDIRTTYNDHTQTTQ
;
A
#
# COMPACT_ATOMS: atom_id res chain seq x y z
N MET A 1 14.59 7.27 -10.15
CA MET A 1 13.85 6.06 -10.58
C MET A 1 14.87 4.94 -10.78
N TYR A 2 14.47 3.67 -10.79
CA TYR A 2 15.43 2.55 -10.96
C TYR A 2 15.03 1.64 -12.11
N GLU A 3 16.02 1.22 -12.90
CA GLU A 3 15.92 0.03 -13.73
C GLU A 3 16.24 -1.19 -12.84
N LEU A 4 15.33 -2.17 -12.84
CA LEU A 4 15.45 -3.39 -12.05
C LEU A 4 15.58 -4.59 -12.99
N SER A 5 16.59 -5.44 -12.78
CA SER A 5 16.83 -6.64 -13.60
C SER A 5 17.40 -7.81 -12.79
N GLY A 6 17.35 -9.03 -13.33
CA GLY A 6 17.95 -10.23 -12.72
C GLY A 6 17.21 -10.78 -11.49
N PHE A 7 15.98 -10.34 -11.24
CA PHE A 7 15.14 -10.79 -10.12
C PHE A 7 14.33 -12.04 -10.47
N ASP A 8 13.84 -12.73 -9.42
CA ASP A 8 12.87 -13.81 -9.58
C ASP A 8 11.45 -13.27 -9.57
N VAL A 9 10.53 -14.00 -10.18
CA VAL A 9 9.09 -13.75 -10.08
C VAL A 9 8.44 -14.90 -9.30
N THR A 10 7.65 -14.56 -8.27
CA THR A 10 6.92 -15.51 -7.44
C THR A 10 5.43 -15.21 -7.44
N LYS A 11 4.61 -16.12 -6.90
CA LYS A 11 3.19 -15.84 -6.69
C LYS A 11 3.00 -14.85 -5.54
N SER A 12 2.13 -13.86 -5.72
CA SER A 12 1.77 -12.92 -4.67
C SER A 12 1.11 -13.60 -3.47
N ASN A 13 1.34 -13.03 -2.28
CA ASN A 13 0.67 -13.50 -1.07
C ASN A 13 -0.81 -13.06 -1.09
N ASN A 14 -1.71 -14.04 -1.08
CA ASN A 14 -3.15 -13.79 -1.10
C ASN A 14 -3.75 -13.44 0.27
N ARG A 15 -2.99 -13.57 1.36
CA ARG A 15 -3.46 -13.23 2.72
C ARG A 15 -3.44 -11.73 3.00
N PHE A 16 -2.49 -11.02 2.41
CA PHE A 16 -2.33 -9.57 2.57
C PHE A 16 -2.08 -8.98 1.18
N LYS A 17 -3.16 -8.63 0.48
CA LYS A 17 -3.05 -8.03 -0.85
C LYS A 17 -2.57 -6.59 -0.74
N LEU A 18 -1.25 -6.40 -0.80
CA LEU A 18 -0.60 -5.09 -0.91
C LEU A 18 -0.70 -4.51 -2.34
N GLY A 19 -1.08 -5.34 -3.32
CA GLY A 19 -1.28 -4.91 -4.71
C GLY A 19 -2.20 -5.86 -5.48
N PHE A 20 -2.52 -5.51 -6.72
CA PHE A 20 -3.41 -6.28 -7.59
C PHE A 20 -2.71 -7.35 -8.42
N SER A 21 -1.38 -7.32 -8.48
CA SER A 21 -0.61 -8.27 -9.27
C SER A 21 -0.70 -9.69 -8.69
N ALA A 22 -0.98 -10.68 -9.54
CA ALA A 22 -0.93 -12.09 -9.18
C ALA A 22 0.50 -12.58 -8.87
N VAL A 23 1.51 -11.80 -9.27
CA VAL A 23 2.93 -12.09 -9.07
C VAL A 23 3.65 -10.99 -8.30
N ALA A 24 4.69 -11.39 -7.58
CA ALA A 24 5.57 -10.51 -6.82
C ALA A 24 7.01 -10.67 -7.31
N ILE A 25 7.77 -9.59 -7.20
CA ILE A 25 9.21 -9.61 -7.45
C ILE A 25 9.91 -10.11 -6.19
N ARG A 26 10.80 -11.09 -6.34
CA ARG A 26 11.67 -11.59 -5.27
C ARG A 26 13.12 -11.28 -5.61
N LEU A 27 13.75 -10.42 -4.80
CA LEU A 27 15.16 -10.08 -4.95
C LEU A 27 16.03 -11.30 -4.64
N ASN A 28 17.11 -11.45 -5.40
CA ASN A 28 18.08 -12.54 -5.29
C ASN A 28 19.51 -11.98 -5.45
N LYS A 29 20.51 -12.86 -5.38
CA LYS A 29 21.94 -12.49 -5.52
C LYS A 29 22.33 -11.94 -6.90
N PHE A 30 21.50 -12.10 -7.92
CA PHE A 30 21.71 -11.62 -9.29
C PHE A 30 20.92 -10.35 -9.59
N THR A 31 20.09 -9.89 -8.65
CA THR A 31 19.25 -8.71 -8.84
C THR A 31 20.11 -7.46 -8.89
N LYS A 32 19.84 -6.61 -9.89
CA LYS A 32 20.51 -5.32 -10.08
C LYS A 32 19.48 -4.20 -10.08
N MET A 33 19.80 -3.12 -9.38
CA MET A 33 19.04 -1.87 -9.36
C MET A 33 19.97 -0.74 -9.81
N VAL A 34 19.63 -0.10 -10.92
CA VAL A 34 20.43 0.99 -11.51
C VAL A 34 19.60 2.26 -11.49
N GLU A 35 20.12 3.32 -10.86
CA GLU A 35 19.43 4.61 -10.84
C GLU A 35 19.39 5.23 -12.23
N VAL A 36 18.24 5.79 -12.61
CA VAL A 36 18.03 6.49 -13.88
C VAL A 36 17.43 7.87 -13.64
N HIS A 37 18.01 8.87 -14.32
CA HIS A 37 17.74 10.29 -14.11
C HIS A 37 16.67 10.88 -15.05
N ALA A 38 16.38 10.21 -16.17
CA ALA A 38 15.39 10.67 -17.13
C ALA A 38 14.51 9.50 -17.54
N VAL A 39 13.22 9.65 -17.31
CA VAL A 39 12.19 8.81 -17.93
C VAL A 39 11.33 9.70 -18.80
N SER A 40 11.08 9.25 -20.03
CA SER A 40 10.12 9.90 -20.92
C SER A 40 8.69 9.88 -20.36
N ASN A 41 8.37 8.95 -19.46
CA ASN A 41 7.07 8.79 -18.84
C ASN A 41 7.19 8.84 -17.31
N LEU A 42 6.47 9.76 -16.67
CA LEU A 42 6.38 9.82 -15.21
C LEU A 42 5.64 8.57 -14.70
N ILE A 43 6.30 7.80 -13.84
CA ILE A 43 5.65 6.73 -13.08
C ILE A 43 4.96 7.39 -11.88
N PRO A 44 3.67 7.07 -11.60
CA PRO A 44 3.01 7.54 -10.39
C PRO A 44 3.80 7.12 -9.14
N THR A 45 4.08 8.09 -8.27
CA THR A 45 4.75 7.87 -6.97
C THR A 45 3.86 7.12 -5.99
N GLU A 46 2.55 7.34 -6.08
CA GLU A 46 1.53 6.69 -5.28
C GLU A 46 0.55 5.88 -6.15
N MET A 47 0.09 4.75 -5.61
CA MET A 47 -1.00 3.97 -6.18
C MET A 47 -2.08 3.79 -5.13
N PHE A 48 -3.13 4.60 -5.20
CA PHE A 48 -4.28 4.48 -4.31
C PHE A 48 -5.31 3.49 -4.85
N ARG A 49 -5.91 2.74 -3.94
CA ARG A 49 -6.94 1.72 -4.21
C ARG A 49 -8.26 2.12 -3.57
N PHE A 50 -8.74 3.31 -3.93
CA PHE A 50 -10.01 3.82 -3.45
C PHE A 50 -11.16 2.87 -3.81
N ARG A 51 -12.09 2.73 -2.87
CA ARG A 51 -13.30 1.93 -3.01
C ARG A 51 -14.51 2.81 -2.73
N SER A 52 -15.67 2.42 -3.24
CA SER A 52 -16.93 3.02 -2.81
C SER A 52 -17.19 2.73 -1.32
N VAL A 53 -18.05 3.52 -0.69
CA VAL A 53 -18.45 3.31 0.72
C VAL A 53 -19.03 1.91 0.92
N ASP A 54 -19.91 1.45 0.03
CA ASP A 54 -20.52 0.12 0.13
C ASP A 54 -19.46 -1.00 0.08
N GLN A 55 -18.46 -0.86 -0.80
CA GLN A 55 -17.34 -1.79 -0.87
C GLN A 55 -16.47 -1.74 0.38
N LEU A 56 -16.19 -0.55 0.92
CA LEU A 56 -15.43 -0.40 2.16
C LEU A 56 -16.16 -1.07 3.33
N MET A 57 -17.48 -0.88 3.44
CA MET A 57 -18.31 -1.51 4.46
C MET A 57 -18.31 -3.05 4.33
N SER A 58 -18.31 -3.58 3.10
CA SER A 58 -18.20 -5.03 2.88
C SER A 58 -16.84 -5.63 3.30
N LEU A 59 -15.78 -4.81 3.31
CA LEU A 59 -14.43 -5.21 3.70
C LEU A 59 -14.15 -4.98 5.18
N ALA A 60 -14.93 -4.13 5.85
CA ALA A 60 -14.73 -3.77 7.25
C ALA A 60 -14.67 -5.03 8.14
N ASN A 61 -13.64 -5.10 8.98
CA ASN A 61 -13.39 -6.20 9.92
C ASN A 61 -13.15 -7.60 9.31
N THR A 62 -13.00 -7.71 7.99
CA THR A 62 -12.75 -9.01 7.35
C THR A 62 -11.28 -9.45 7.41
N ASN A 63 -10.35 -8.51 7.61
CA ASN A 63 -8.89 -8.71 7.51
C ASN A 63 -8.42 -9.29 6.16
N VAL A 64 -9.25 -9.20 5.10
CA VAL A 64 -8.93 -9.77 3.78
C VAL A 64 -8.18 -8.76 2.90
N GLU A 65 -8.54 -7.48 2.95
CA GLU A 65 -7.91 -6.42 2.16
C GLU A 65 -7.62 -5.18 3.01
N LEU A 66 -6.65 -4.38 2.57
CA LEU A 66 -6.30 -3.08 3.15
C LEU A 66 -6.69 -1.98 2.14
N PRO A 67 -7.93 -1.45 2.18
CA PRO A 67 -8.38 -0.42 1.25
C PRO A 67 -7.78 0.95 1.61
N ASP A 68 -7.51 1.76 0.59
CA ASP A 68 -7.15 3.16 0.77
C ASP A 68 -8.43 4.00 0.88
N ILE A 69 -8.47 4.95 1.80
CA ILE A 69 -9.64 5.79 2.09
C ILE A 69 -9.29 7.25 1.84
N ILE A 70 -10.19 7.97 1.18
CA ILE A 70 -10.17 9.43 1.06
C ILE A 70 -11.56 9.96 1.40
N GLY A 71 -11.60 11.06 2.14
CA GLY A 71 -12.84 11.69 2.57
C GLY A 71 -12.58 12.95 3.38
N GLU A 72 -13.64 13.71 3.58
CA GLU A 72 -13.63 14.87 4.47
C GLU A 72 -13.66 14.40 5.92
N VAL A 73 -12.81 14.99 6.77
CA VAL A 73 -12.84 14.78 8.22
C VAL A 73 -13.79 15.79 8.82
N SER A 74 -14.95 15.34 9.29
CA SER A 74 -15.99 16.22 9.84
C SER A 74 -15.84 16.49 11.34
N ASP A 75 -15.41 15.51 12.11
CA ASP A 75 -15.25 15.60 13.58
C ASP A 75 -14.27 14.55 14.10
N ILE A 76 -13.57 14.85 15.20
CA ILE A 76 -12.64 13.94 15.87
C ILE A 76 -13.03 13.87 17.34
N ARG A 77 -13.56 12.72 17.79
CA ARG A 77 -14.08 12.58 19.16
C ARG A 77 -13.01 12.59 20.24
N THR A 78 -11.90 11.88 20.03
CA THR A 78 -10.80 11.77 20.99
C THR A 78 -9.48 11.56 20.27
N THR A 79 -8.40 12.09 20.85
CA THR A 79 -7.02 11.84 20.41
C THR A 79 -6.28 11.14 21.54
N TYR A 80 -5.76 9.95 21.29
CA TYR A 80 -4.92 9.25 22.26
C TYR A 80 -3.46 9.60 21.99
N ASN A 81 -2.89 10.44 22.84
CA ASN A 81 -1.45 10.63 22.93
C ASN A 81 -0.99 10.04 24.27
N ASP A 82 0.13 9.30 24.28
CA ASP A 82 0.71 8.68 25.49
C ASP A 82 1.00 9.70 26.62
N HIS A 83 0.95 10.99 26.32
CA HIS A 83 1.14 12.11 27.26
C HIS A 83 -0.15 12.70 27.84
N THR A 84 -1.34 12.20 27.47
CA THR A 84 -2.64 12.81 27.84
C THR A 84 -3.59 11.86 28.59
N GLN A 85 -3.07 10.76 29.14
CA GLN A 85 -3.85 9.94 30.08
C GLN A 85 -3.99 10.66 31.43
N THR A 86 -5.01 11.50 31.57
CA THR A 86 -5.59 11.78 32.89
C THR A 86 -6.63 10.71 33.16
N THR A 87 -6.27 9.75 34.02
CA THR A 87 -7.19 8.77 34.60
C THR A 87 -8.34 9.52 35.29
N GLN A 88 -9.59 9.26 34.86
CA GLN A 88 -10.78 9.56 35.67
C GLN A 88 -11.04 8.42 36.64
#